data_AF-A0A1N7BKA4-F1
#
_entry.id   AF-A0A1N7BKA4-F1
#
_cell.length_a   1.000
_cell.length_b   1.000
_cell.length_c   1.000
_cell.angle_alpha   90.00
_cell.angle_beta   90.00
_cell.angle_gamma   90.00
#
_symmetry.space_group_name_H-M   'P 1'
#
loop_
_entity.id
_entity.type
_entity.pdbx_description
1 polymer ?
#
loop_
_entity_poly.entity_id
_entity_poly.type
_entity_poly.pdbx_seq_one_letter_code
_entity_poly.pdbx_strand_id
1 'polypeptide(L)'
;MNGRPRAGVPRYVCPSVPGSGSCGGVATNTARTDDYVRDVLLTALDSPALGERIRHDGGDDDNLAEVVRADEELLEELAHAWASREISRKEWMAARAPIELRLDKNRAQLASLSRTSPLIPFVGTAQEMLTRWEAMNVSQQRAIVAAVIRTITVAPADPRKKWDPDRFTFDWIP
;
A
#
# COMPACT_ATOMS: atom_id res chain seq x y z
N MET A 1 -2.89 -14.88 5.22
CA MET A 1 -3.63 -16.16 5.13
C MET A 1 -2.61 -17.31 5.05
N ASN A 2 -2.84 -18.40 5.78
CA ASN A 2 -1.93 -19.57 5.75
C ASN A 2 -2.38 -20.54 4.65
N GLY A 3 -1.43 -21.07 3.88
CA GLY A 3 -1.70 -22.08 2.86
C GLY A 3 -2.03 -23.43 3.48
N ARG A 4 -3.32 -23.77 3.63
CA ARG A 4 -3.75 -25.09 4.13
C ARG A 4 -4.49 -25.86 3.04
N PRO A 5 -3.81 -26.74 2.29
CA PRO A 5 -4.43 -27.45 1.18
C PRO A 5 -5.56 -28.38 1.65
N ARG A 6 -6.55 -28.61 0.79
CA ARG A 6 -7.58 -29.66 0.96
C ARG A 6 -7.67 -30.45 -0.32
N ALA A 7 -7.57 -31.78 -0.22
CA ALA A 7 -7.53 -32.67 -1.36
C ALA A 7 -6.49 -32.24 -2.42
N GLY A 8 -5.29 -31.84 -1.98
CA GLY A 8 -4.19 -31.41 -2.86
C GLY A 8 -4.30 -30.00 -3.44
N VAL A 9 -5.43 -29.30 -3.23
CA VAL A 9 -5.64 -27.95 -3.79
C VAL A 9 -5.19 -26.87 -2.78
N PRO A 10 -4.24 -25.98 -3.15
CA PRO A 10 -3.84 -24.86 -2.31
C PRO A 10 -5.00 -23.89 -2.05
N ARG A 11 -5.07 -23.40 -0.82
CA ARG A 11 -6.13 -22.48 -0.38
C ARG A 11 -5.57 -21.42 0.53
N TYR A 12 -6.09 -20.21 0.39
CA TYR A 12 -5.98 -19.21 1.42
C TYR A 12 -7.04 -19.46 2.50
N VAL A 13 -6.60 -19.50 3.76
CA VAL A 13 -7.48 -19.77 4.90
C VAL A 13 -7.33 -18.67 5.93
N CYS A 14 -8.47 -18.21 6.45
CA CYS A 14 -8.51 -17.35 7.63
C CYS A 14 -7.92 -18.13 8.81
N PRO A 15 -6.84 -17.65 9.43
CA PRO A 15 -6.20 -18.37 10.52
C PRO A 15 -7.19 -18.55 11.68
N SER A 16 -7.00 -19.63 12.44
CA SER A 16 -7.76 -19.90 13.66
C SER A 16 -6.82 -19.69 14.84
N VAL A 17 -6.57 -18.42 15.21
CA VAL A 17 -5.67 -18.05 16.30
C VAL A 17 -6.50 -17.59 17.50
N PRO A 18 -6.50 -18.34 18.62
CA PRO A 18 -7.23 -17.95 19.83
C PRO A 18 -6.84 -16.56 20.32
N GLY A 19 -7.83 -15.74 20.71
CA GLY A 19 -7.60 -14.38 21.20
C GLY A 19 -7.34 -13.32 20.11
N SER A 20 -7.32 -13.71 18.84
CA SER A 20 -7.30 -12.77 17.71
C SER A 20 -8.70 -12.59 17.12
N GLY A 21 -8.96 -11.49 16.41
CA GLY A 21 -10.21 -11.28 15.66
C GLY A 21 -10.38 -12.19 14.43
N SER A 22 -9.70 -13.34 14.37
CA SER A 22 -9.72 -14.25 13.23
C SER A 22 -10.89 -15.24 13.32
N CYS A 23 -11.59 -15.46 12.22
CA CYS A 23 -12.81 -16.29 12.23
C CYS A 23 -12.57 -17.80 12.05
N GLY A 24 -11.42 -18.22 11.52
CA GLY A 24 -11.09 -19.63 11.28
C GLY A 24 -11.95 -20.38 10.23
N GLY A 25 -13.08 -19.82 9.80
CA GLY A 25 -14.08 -20.49 8.95
C GLY A 25 -14.05 -20.12 7.47
N VAL A 26 -13.31 -19.07 7.08
CA VAL A 26 -13.28 -18.59 5.69
C VAL A 26 -12.09 -19.18 4.94
N ALA A 27 -12.35 -19.76 3.76
CA ALA A 27 -11.32 -20.21 2.84
C ALA A 27 -11.66 -19.92 1.37
N THR A 28 -10.63 -19.84 0.54
CA THR A 28 -10.72 -19.62 -0.90
C THR A 28 -9.60 -20.35 -1.66
N ASN A 29 -9.83 -20.74 -2.92
CA ASN A 29 -8.85 -21.40 -3.78
C ASN A 29 -7.75 -20.41 -4.19
N THR A 30 -6.47 -20.78 -4.04
CA THR A 30 -5.36 -19.86 -4.31
C THR A 30 -5.32 -19.41 -5.78
N ALA A 31 -5.20 -20.34 -6.74
CA ALA A 31 -5.05 -19.99 -8.16
C ALA A 31 -6.20 -19.10 -8.68
N ARG A 32 -7.46 -19.45 -8.38
CA ARG A 32 -8.62 -18.65 -8.79
C ARG A 32 -8.69 -17.30 -8.09
N THR A 33 -8.21 -17.20 -6.86
CA THR A 33 -8.11 -15.91 -6.15
C THR A 33 -7.06 -15.04 -6.83
N ASP A 34 -5.89 -15.61 -7.12
CA ASP A 34 -4.76 -14.88 -7.71
C ASP A 34 -5.10 -14.35 -9.11
N ASP A 35 -5.72 -15.20 -9.95
CA ASP A 35 -6.21 -14.78 -11.27
C ASP A 35 -7.24 -13.65 -11.17
N TYR A 36 -8.21 -13.79 -10.25
CA TYR A 36 -9.24 -12.77 -10.07
C TYR A 36 -8.67 -11.44 -9.56
N VAL A 37 -7.74 -11.50 -8.59
CA VAL A 37 -7.08 -10.29 -8.06
C VAL A 37 -6.24 -9.63 -9.15
N ARG A 38 -5.51 -10.40 -9.97
CA ARG A 38 -4.80 -9.88 -11.15
C ARG A 38 -5.76 -9.15 -12.08
N ASP A 39 -6.86 -9.79 -12.48
CA ASP A 39 -7.77 -9.22 -13.49
C ASP A 39 -8.44 -7.93 -12.99
N VAL A 40 -8.87 -7.91 -11.72
CA VAL A 40 -9.42 -6.71 -11.07
C VAL A 40 -8.38 -5.60 -10.97
N LEU A 41 -7.13 -5.93 -10.61
CA LEU A 41 -6.02 -5.00 -10.52
C LEU A 41 -5.68 -4.37 -11.88
N LEU A 42 -5.52 -5.20 -12.92
CA LEU A 42 -5.22 -4.74 -14.27
C LEU A 42 -6.35 -3.85 -14.81
N THR A 43 -7.61 -4.21 -14.57
CA THR A 43 -8.76 -3.40 -14.94
C THR A 43 -8.75 -2.04 -14.23
N ALA A 44 -8.40 -2.01 -12.94
CA ALA A 44 -8.30 -0.76 -12.20
C ALA A 44 -7.16 0.15 -12.73
N LEU A 45 -6.01 -0.44 -13.06
CA LEU A 45 -4.84 0.27 -13.60
C LEU A 45 -5.05 0.78 -15.04
N ASP A 46 -5.92 0.14 -15.82
CA ASP A 46 -6.30 0.61 -17.16
C ASP A 46 -7.18 1.87 -17.12
N SER A 47 -7.63 2.30 -15.94
CA SER A 47 -8.36 3.56 -15.76
C SER A 47 -7.46 4.77 -16.07
N PRO A 48 -7.82 5.65 -17.03
CA PRO A 48 -7.02 6.83 -17.37
C PRO A 48 -6.74 7.76 -16.18
N ALA A 49 -7.72 7.88 -15.27
CA ALA A 49 -7.60 8.72 -14.09
C ALA A 49 -6.54 8.20 -13.09
N LEU A 50 -6.33 6.88 -13.02
CA LEU A 50 -5.33 6.27 -12.13
C LEU A 50 -3.93 6.34 -12.76
N GLY A 51 -3.83 6.11 -14.07
CA GLY A 51 -2.57 6.24 -14.80
C GLY A 51 -1.95 7.64 -14.74
N GLU A 52 -2.76 8.70 -14.82
CA GLU A 52 -2.27 10.08 -14.68
C GLU A 52 -1.77 10.39 -13.26
N ARG A 53 -2.47 9.93 -12.22
CA ARG A 53 -2.06 10.15 -10.83
C ARG A 53 -0.71 9.47 -10.52
N ILE A 54 -0.55 8.22 -10.97
CA ILE A 54 0.70 7.45 -10.80
C ILE A 54 1.88 8.16 -11.47
N ARG A 55 1.67 8.72 -12.67
CA ARG A 55 2.72 9.44 -13.41
C ARG A 55 3.09 10.78 -12.78
N HIS A 56 2.11 11.52 -12.25
CA HIS A 56 2.34 12.81 -11.59
C HIS A 56 3.15 12.66 -10.29
N ASP A 57 2.87 11.60 -9.50
CA ASP A 57 3.52 11.35 -8.22
C ASP A 57 5.03 11.04 -8.36
N GLY A 58 5.46 10.40 -9.46
CA GLY A 58 6.86 9.98 -9.65
C GLY A 58 7.90 11.09 -9.82
N GLY A 59 7.48 12.34 -10.09
CA GLY A 59 8.39 13.47 -10.33
C GLY A 59 8.76 14.30 -9.09
N ASP A 60 7.98 14.20 -8.01
CA ASP A 60 8.11 15.05 -6.80
C ASP A 60 8.92 14.39 -5.67
N ASP A 61 9.38 13.14 -5.84
CA ASP A 61 9.91 12.29 -4.76
C ASP A 61 11.25 12.79 -4.19
N ASP A 62 12.22 13.11 -5.05
CA ASP A 62 13.57 13.53 -4.61
C ASP A 62 13.56 14.89 -3.89
N ASN A 63 12.77 15.85 -4.36
CA ASN A 63 12.64 17.17 -3.75
C ASN A 63 11.94 17.08 -2.37
N LEU A 64 10.93 16.22 -2.27
CA LEU A 64 10.20 16.05 -1.02
C LEU A 64 11.04 15.38 0.08
N ALA A 65 11.87 14.40 -0.28
CA ALA A 65 12.80 13.76 0.65
C ALA A 65 13.81 14.77 1.23
N GLU A 66 14.32 15.68 0.39
CA GLU A 66 15.21 16.76 0.83
C GLU A 66 14.52 17.74 1.78
N VAL A 67 13.26 18.11 1.53
CA VAL A 67 12.47 18.96 2.42
C VAL A 67 12.22 18.30 3.78
N VAL A 68 11.94 16.99 3.82
CA VAL A 68 11.78 16.23 5.08
C VAL A 68 13.07 16.28 5.90
N ARG A 69 14.22 16.04 5.27
CA ARG A 69 15.53 16.08 5.93
C ARG A 69 15.83 17.46 6.50
N ALA A 70 15.57 18.53 5.74
CA ALA A 70 15.78 19.91 6.20
C ALA A 70 14.90 20.26 7.42
N ASP A 71 13.67 19.76 7.47
CA ASP A 71 12.77 19.97 8.62
C ASP A 71 13.23 19.20 9.87
N GLU A 72 13.78 18.00 9.70
CA GLU A 72 14.39 17.21 10.79
C GLU A 72 15.63 17.91 11.36
N GLU A 73 16.51 18.40 10.50
CA GLU A 73 17.70 19.18 10.88
C GLU A 73 17.31 20.44 11.65
N LEU A 74 16.29 21.18 11.19
CA LEU A 74 15.80 22.38 11.87
C LEU A 74 15.23 22.10 13.28
N LEU A 75 14.55 20.96 13.46
CA LEU A 75 14.08 20.56 14.80
C LEU A 75 15.25 20.22 15.73
N GLU A 76 16.32 19.62 15.21
CA GLU A 76 17.54 19.32 15.96
C GLU A 76 18.28 20.60 16.39
N GLU A 77 18.42 21.56 15.47
CA GLU A 77 18.99 22.89 15.76
C GLU A 77 18.20 23.62 16.86
N LEU A 78 16.87 23.64 16.74
CA LEU A 78 16.00 24.28 17.72
C LEU A 78 16.06 23.55 19.09
N ALA A 79 16.23 22.22 19.10
CA ALA A 79 16.43 21.46 20.33
C ALA A 79 17.75 21.82 21.01
N HIS A 80 18.82 22.03 20.24
CA HIS A 80 20.12 22.49 20.74
C HIS A 80 20.01 23.91 21.32
N ALA A 81 19.38 24.85 20.61
CA ALA A 81 19.18 26.21 21.08
C ALA A 81 18.39 26.26 22.41
N TRP A 82 17.36 25.41 22.55
CA TRP A 82 16.62 25.30 23.81
C TRP A 82 17.48 24.70 24.93
N ALA A 83 18.25 23.65 24.66
CA ALA A 83 19.16 23.04 25.63
C ALA A 83 20.23 24.03 26.14
N SER A 84 20.74 24.88 25.23
CA SER A 84 21.67 25.97 25.53
C SER A 84 21.02 27.19 26.20
N ARG A 85 19.70 27.17 26.40
CA ARG A 85 18.89 28.28 26.96
C ARG A 85 18.93 29.57 26.13
N GLU A 86 19.22 29.46 24.84
CA GLU A 86 19.19 30.59 23.90
C GLU A 86 17.76 31.00 23.55
N ILE A 87 16.83 30.04 23.63
CA ILE A 87 15.39 30.28 23.43
C ILE A 87 14.59 29.77 24.63
N SER A 88 13.48 30.45 24.89
CA SER A 88 12.51 30.05 25.91
C SER A 88 11.69 28.84 25.47
N ARG A 89 11.07 28.16 26.43
CA ARG A 89 10.11 27.08 26.15
C ARG A 89 8.95 27.55 25.25
N LYS A 90 8.52 28.81 25.40
CA LYS A 90 7.43 29.37 24.59
C LYS A 90 7.85 29.55 23.13
N GLU A 91 9.07 30.04 22.89
CA GLU A 91 9.64 30.17 21.54
C GLU A 91 9.88 28.80 20.90
N TRP A 92 10.43 27.84 21.64
CA TRP A 92 10.57 26.45 21.18
C TRP A 92 9.23 25.86 20.74
N MET A 93 8.18 25.97 21.56
CA MET A 93 6.87 25.40 21.21
C MET A 93 6.20 26.12 20.04
N ALA A 94 6.38 27.44 19.93
CA ALA A 94 5.86 28.22 18.81
C ALA A 94 6.56 27.87 17.49
N ALA A 95 7.87 27.62 17.51
CA ALA A 95 8.65 27.25 16.33
C ALA A 95 8.44 25.77 15.93
N ARG A 96 8.39 24.87 16.92
CA ARG A 96 8.27 23.42 16.70
C ARG A 96 6.94 23.00 16.05
N ALA A 97 5.82 23.53 16.53
CA ALA A 97 4.49 23.12 16.06
C ALA A 97 4.27 23.20 14.54
N PRO A 98 4.62 24.30 13.83
CA PRO A 98 4.48 24.36 12.39
C PRO A 98 5.46 23.44 11.64
N ILE A 99 6.65 23.18 12.18
CA ILE A 99 7.64 22.29 11.56
C ILE A 99 7.18 20.84 11.68
N GLU A 100 6.70 20.41 12.85
CA GLU A 100 6.14 19.06 13.03
C GLU A 100 4.94 18.82 12.11
N LEU A 101 4.05 19.81 11.97
CA LEU A 101 2.91 19.69 11.06
C LEU A 101 3.35 19.50 9.60
N ARG A 102 4.38 20.23 9.16
CA ARG A 102 4.94 20.09 7.82
C ARG A 102 5.64 18.74 7.65
N LEU A 103 6.39 18.31 8.65
CA LEU A 103 7.10 17.03 8.66
C LEU A 103 6.14 15.85 8.57
N ASP A 104 5.06 15.85 9.36
CA ASP A 104 4.05 14.80 9.33
C ASP A 104 3.37 14.71 7.97
N LYS A 105 3.01 15.86 7.38
CA LYS A 105 2.44 15.93 6.03
C LYS A 105 3.41 15.37 4.99
N ASN A 106 4.65 15.84 4.99
CA ASN A 106 5.64 15.48 3.98
C ASN A 106 6.07 14.02 4.10
N ARG A 107 6.20 13.47 5.30
CA ARG A 107 6.43 12.03 5.52
C ARG A 107 5.27 11.18 5.03
N ALA A 108 4.02 11.61 5.25
CA ALA A 108 2.86 10.91 4.74
C ALA A 108 2.83 10.88 3.19
N GLN A 109 3.22 12.00 2.57
CA GLN A 109 3.34 12.12 1.12
C GLN A 109 4.49 11.26 0.57
N LEU A 110 5.68 11.31 1.17
CA LEU A 110 6.83 10.47 0.78
C LEU A 110 6.52 8.97 0.87
N ALA A 111 5.83 8.56 1.94
CA ALA A 111 5.36 7.19 2.08
C ALA A 111 4.38 6.81 0.96
N SER A 112 3.63 7.76 0.39
CA SER A 112 2.77 7.56 -0.77
C SER A 112 3.56 7.41 -2.07
N LEU A 113 4.54 8.27 -2.29
CA LEU A 113 5.37 8.23 -3.49
C LEU A 113 6.19 6.93 -3.58
N SER A 114 6.80 6.51 -2.47
CA SER A 114 7.50 5.23 -2.36
C SER A 114 6.60 4.02 -2.67
N ARG A 115 5.29 4.09 -2.38
CA ARG A 115 4.32 3.03 -2.74
C ARG A 115 4.02 3.00 -4.23
N THR A 116 4.04 4.15 -4.90
CA THR A 116 3.75 4.29 -6.33
C THR A 116 4.95 3.91 -7.21
N SER A 117 6.18 3.94 -6.67
CA SER A 117 7.42 3.61 -7.39
C SER A 117 7.38 2.30 -8.21
N PRO A 118 6.87 1.15 -7.71
CA PRO A 118 6.74 -0.06 -8.51
C PRO A 118 5.75 0.05 -9.69
N LEU A 119 4.80 0.99 -9.62
CA LEU A 119 3.76 1.18 -10.64
C LEU A 119 4.27 1.97 -11.85
N ILE A 120 5.21 2.88 -11.66
CA ILE A 120 5.76 3.75 -12.71
C ILE A 120 6.26 2.94 -13.93
N PRO A 121 7.14 1.92 -13.78
CA PRO A 121 7.58 1.10 -14.91
C PRO A 121 6.54 0.07 -15.35
N PHE A 122 5.50 -0.18 -14.56
CA PHE A 122 4.51 -1.21 -14.82
C PHE A 122 3.36 -0.71 -15.71
N VAL A 123 2.83 0.49 -15.41
CA VAL A 123 1.66 1.07 -16.08
C VAL A 123 1.93 1.28 -17.58
N GLY A 124 0.96 0.89 -18.41
CA GLY A 124 1.00 0.97 -19.86
C GLY A 124 -0.36 0.57 -20.42
N THR A 125 -0.42 0.07 -21.66
CA THR A 125 -1.65 -0.54 -22.19
C THR A 125 -2.01 -1.82 -21.43
N ALA A 126 -3.29 -2.20 -21.40
CA ALA A 126 -3.74 -3.45 -20.77
C ALA A 126 -2.93 -4.69 -21.21
N GLN A 127 -2.59 -4.79 -22.51
CA GLN A 127 -1.82 -5.91 -23.05
C GLN A 127 -0.36 -5.91 -22.57
N GLU A 128 0.28 -4.74 -22.50
CA GLU A 128 1.64 -4.61 -21.97
C GLU A 128 1.69 -4.92 -20.49
N MET A 129 0.71 -4.45 -19.71
CA MET A 129 0.63 -4.72 -18.28
C MET A 129 0.45 -6.22 -18.01
N LEU A 130 -0.42 -6.91 -18.75
CA LEU A 130 -0.58 -8.36 -18.65
C LEU A 130 0.73 -9.10 -19.00
N THR A 131 1.39 -8.71 -20.09
CA THR A 131 2.66 -9.32 -20.51
C THR A 131 3.76 -9.14 -19.46
N ARG A 132 3.86 -7.93 -18.87
CA ARG A 132 4.81 -7.65 -17.77
C ARG A 132 4.46 -8.46 -16.53
N TRP A 133 3.18 -8.56 -16.18
CA TRP A 133 2.71 -9.31 -15.02
C TRP A 133 3.08 -10.80 -15.11
N GLU A 134 2.90 -11.43 -16.27
CA GLU A 134 3.25 -12.84 -16.50
C GLU A 134 4.77 -13.09 -16.44
N ALA A 135 5.58 -12.11 -16.82
CA ALA A 135 7.04 -12.19 -16.75
C ALA A 135 7.60 -11.91 -15.33
N MET A 136 6.79 -11.35 -14.42
CA MET A 136 7.21 -11.02 -13.06
C MET A 136 7.28 -12.26 -12.16
N ASN A 137 8.22 -12.23 -11.22
CA ASN A 137 8.21 -13.17 -10.10
C ASN A 137 7.16 -12.79 -9.04
N VAL A 138 6.85 -13.73 -8.13
CA VAL A 138 5.81 -13.56 -7.10
C VAL A 138 6.08 -12.34 -6.20
N SER A 139 7.34 -12.02 -5.90
CA SER A 139 7.68 -10.86 -5.06
C SER A 139 7.37 -9.54 -5.79
N GLN A 140 7.65 -9.47 -7.09
CA GLN A 140 7.32 -8.32 -7.92
C GLN A 140 5.79 -8.16 -8.05
N GLN A 141 5.06 -9.24 -8.35
CA GLN A 141 3.60 -9.22 -8.40
C GLN A 141 2.99 -8.75 -7.07
N ARG A 142 3.53 -9.22 -5.93
CA ARG A 142 3.11 -8.76 -4.60
C ARG A 142 3.38 -7.27 -4.38
N ALA A 143 4.51 -6.75 -4.86
CA ALA A 143 4.81 -5.33 -4.75
C ALA A 143 3.80 -4.48 -5.51
N ILE A 144 3.41 -4.88 -6.73
CA ILE A 144 2.35 -4.20 -7.50
C ILE A 144 1.01 -4.27 -6.77
N VAL A 145 0.61 -5.44 -6.26
CA VAL A 145 -0.64 -5.58 -5.50
C VAL A 145 -0.64 -4.68 -4.26
N ALA A 146 0.45 -4.67 -3.50
CA ALA A 146 0.57 -3.89 -2.26
C ALA A 146 0.64 -2.37 -2.52
N ALA A 147 1.05 -1.96 -3.72
CA ALA A 147 1.07 -0.56 -4.14
C ALA A 147 -0.33 -0.02 -4.45
N VAL A 148 -1.28 -0.87 -4.86
CA VAL A 148 -2.61 -0.45 -5.34
C VAL A 148 -3.74 -0.85 -4.39
N ILE A 149 -3.64 -2.01 -3.76
CA ILE A 149 -4.70 -2.60 -2.92
C ILE A 149 -4.25 -2.58 -1.47
N ARG A 150 -5.02 -1.90 -0.62
CA ARG A 150 -4.76 -1.79 0.82
C ARG A 150 -5.17 -3.08 1.52
N THR A 151 -6.41 -3.50 1.32
CA THR A 151 -6.94 -4.74 1.88
C THR A 151 -7.91 -5.42 0.93
N ILE A 152 -7.95 -6.75 0.98
CA ILE A 152 -8.93 -7.57 0.28
C ILE A 152 -9.73 -8.30 1.34
N THR A 153 -11.01 -7.94 1.49
CA THR A 153 -11.93 -8.60 2.40
C THR A 153 -12.62 -9.75 1.66
N VAL A 154 -12.63 -10.93 2.27
CA VAL A 154 -13.27 -12.13 1.72
C VAL A 154 -14.42 -12.54 2.63
N ALA A 155 -15.66 -12.34 2.19
CA ALA A 155 -16.86 -12.77 2.90
C ALA A 155 -17.00 -14.31 2.86
N PRO A 156 -17.83 -14.96 3.71
CA PRO A 156 -18.07 -16.40 3.66
C PRO A 156 -18.52 -16.93 2.29
N ALA A 157 -18.25 -18.21 2.01
CA ALA A 157 -18.60 -18.82 0.73
C ALA A 157 -20.08 -19.21 0.70
N ASP A 158 -20.77 -18.99 -0.41
CA ASP A 158 -22.07 -19.63 -0.67
C ASP A 158 -21.84 -21.09 -1.08
N PRO A 159 -22.33 -22.09 -0.31
CA PRO A 159 -22.16 -23.50 -0.64
C PRO A 159 -22.82 -23.91 -1.97
N ARG A 160 -23.75 -23.10 -2.50
CA ARG A 160 -24.41 -23.36 -3.80
C ARG A 160 -23.54 -22.96 -4.99
N LYS A 161 -22.57 -22.07 -4.80
CA LYS A 161 -21.66 -21.60 -5.85
C LYS A 161 -20.33 -22.36 -5.77
N LYS A 162 -19.83 -22.83 -6.92
CA LYS A 162 -18.50 -23.46 -7.00
C LYS A 162 -17.36 -22.47 -6.75
N TRP A 163 -17.56 -21.23 -7.19
CA TRP A 163 -16.67 -20.09 -7.01
C TRP A 163 -17.52 -18.83 -7.08
N ASP A 164 -17.24 -17.87 -6.22
CA ASP A 164 -18.02 -16.64 -6.11
C ASP A 164 -17.08 -15.45 -6.03
N PRO A 165 -16.91 -14.65 -7.11
CA PRO A 165 -16.10 -13.44 -7.07
C PRO A 165 -16.78 -12.31 -6.26
N ASP A 166 -18.11 -12.35 -6.09
CA ASP A 166 -18.87 -11.28 -5.42
C ASP A 166 -18.58 -11.17 -3.92
N ARG A 167 -17.94 -12.21 -3.35
CA ARG A 167 -17.54 -12.24 -1.93
C ARG A 167 -16.26 -11.46 -1.64
N PHE A 168 -15.59 -10.94 -2.67
CA PHE A 168 -14.35 -10.18 -2.55
C PHE A 168 -14.65 -8.69 -2.60
N THR A 169 -14.23 -7.98 -1.57
CA THR A 169 -14.29 -6.52 -1.52
C THR A 169 -12.88 -5.96 -1.46
N PHE A 170 -12.57 -5.07 -2.40
CA PHE A 170 -11.26 -4.44 -2.53
C PHE A 170 -11.30 -3.05 -1.91
N ASP A 171 -10.42 -2.83 -0.94
CA ASP A 171 -10.11 -1.52 -0.41
C ASP A 171 -8.84 -1.02 -1.09
N TRP A 172 -8.98 0.03 -1.87
CA TRP A 172 -7.93 0.58 -2.72
C TRP A 172 -7.10 1.60 -1.94
N ILE A 173 -5.81 1.72 -2.26
CA ILE A 173 -4.99 2.80 -1.76
C ILE A 173 -5.42 4.08 -2.51
N PRO A 174 -5.78 5.17 -1.79
CA PRO A 174 -6.35 6.37 -2.36
C PRO A 174 -5.39 7.12 -3.27
#